data_AF-A0A3B0QS22-F1
#
_entry.id   AF-A0A3B0QS22-F1
#
_cell.length_a   1.000
_cell.length_b   1.000
_cell.length_c   1.000
_cell.angle_alpha   90.00
_cell.angle_beta   90.00
_cell.angle_gamma   90.00
#
_symmetry.space_group_name_H-M   'P 1'
#
loop_
_entity.id
_entity.type
_entity.pdbx_description
1 polymer ?
#
loop_
_entity_poly.entity_id
_entity_poly.type
_entity_poly.pdbx_seq_one_letter_code
_entity_poly.pdbx_strand_id
1 'polypeptide(L)'
;MEKSIKSSAINYGVYLGGLLALITVLIYAININLMVNMWIGIVLLIVIVGFGIVSTAKSKSLFEGFLSFKQAFSSYFITVAVGIAISTAVSAILFNFIDPEAAEVIKEKTVETMIAMLEGFNTPAE
;
A
#
# COMPACT_ATOMS: atom_id res chain seq x y z
N MET A 1 -4.48 -5.48 28.75
CA MET A 1 -4.88 -4.65 27.58
C MET A 1 -6.17 -5.23 27.02
N GLU A 2 -7.29 -4.54 27.16
CA GLU A 2 -8.55 -4.94 26.53
C GLU A 2 -8.35 -4.98 25.01
N LYS A 3 -8.51 -6.15 24.40
CA LYS A 3 -8.39 -6.33 22.94
C LYS A 3 -9.58 -5.68 22.26
N SER A 4 -9.52 -4.36 22.07
CA SER A 4 -10.51 -3.63 21.27
C SER A 4 -10.19 -3.74 19.78
N ILE A 5 -11.23 -3.59 18.94
CA ILE A 5 -11.12 -3.55 17.46
C ILE A 5 -10.00 -2.62 17.00
N LYS A 6 -9.85 -1.48 17.67
CA LYS A 6 -8.83 -0.47 17.32
C LYS A 6 -7.42 -1.02 17.50
N SER A 7 -7.14 -1.66 18.64
CA SER A 7 -5.81 -2.23 18.90
C SER A 7 -5.47 -3.34 17.90
N SER A 8 -6.43 -4.21 17.59
CA SER A 8 -6.26 -5.24 16.57
C SER A 8 -6.00 -4.64 15.19
N ALA A 9 -6.82 -3.67 14.76
CA ALA A 9 -6.69 -3.02 13.46
C ALA A 9 -5.34 -2.28 13.32
N ILE A 10 -4.86 -1.61 14.36
CA ILE A 10 -3.55 -0.96 14.36
C ILE A 10 -2.44 -1.99 14.17
N ASN A 11 -2.48 -3.13 14.88
CA ASN A 11 -1.46 -4.17 14.74
C ASN A 11 -1.40 -4.73 13.31
N TYR A 12 -2.56 -5.03 12.70
CA TYR A 12 -2.60 -5.45 11.30
C TYR A 12 -2.15 -4.34 10.34
N GLY A 13 -2.42 -3.08 10.67
CA GLY A 13 -1.93 -1.93 9.92
C GLY A 13 -0.41 -1.80 9.98
N VAL A 14 0.19 -2.05 11.15
CA VAL A 14 1.66 -2.07 11.30
C VAL A 14 2.27 -3.22 10.49
N TYR A 15 1.67 -4.41 10.51
CA TYR A 15 2.12 -5.53 9.68
C TYR A 15 2.01 -5.22 8.18
N LEU A 16 0.90 -4.64 7.74
CA LEU A 16 0.73 -4.19 6.36
C LEU A 16 1.78 -3.14 5.99
N GLY A 17 1.97 -2.12 6.84
CA GLY A 17 2.91 -1.04 6.59
C GLY A 17 4.35 -1.52 6.53
N GLY A 18 4.75 -2.42 7.44
CA GLY A 18 6.08 -3.05 7.40
C GLY A 18 6.29 -3.90 6.16
N LEU A 19 5.29 -4.68 5.75
CA LEU A 19 5.35 -5.47 4.52
C LEU A 19 5.50 -4.57 3.28
N LEU A 20 4.66 -3.53 3.16
CA LEU A 20 4.72 -2.60 2.04
C LEU A 20 6.06 -1.87 1.99
N ALA A 21 6.53 -1.35 3.14
CA ALA A 21 7.83 -0.69 3.24
C ALA A 21 8.98 -1.62 2.83
N LEU A 22 8.95 -2.88 3.28
CA LEU A 22 9.96 -3.87 2.92
C LEU A 22 9.93 -4.18 1.42
N ILE A 23 8.75 -4.33 0.82
CA ILE A 23 8.61 -4.51 -0.62
C ILE A 23 9.14 -3.29 -1.38
N THR A 24 8.83 -2.07 -0.96
CA THR A 24 9.35 -0.83 -1.56
C THR A 24 10.88 -0.81 -1.56
N VAL A 25 11.51 -1.11 -0.43
CA VAL A 25 12.97 -1.15 -0.31
C VAL A 25 13.57 -2.25 -1.18
N LEU A 26 12.96 -3.44 -1.24
CA LEU A 26 13.42 -4.54 -2.08
C LEU A 26 13.32 -4.20 -3.57
N ILE A 27 12.21 -3.62 -4.00
CA ILE A 27 12.03 -3.17 -5.38
C ILE A 27 13.10 -2.15 -5.76
N TYR A 28 13.30 -1.15 -4.89
CA TYR A 28 14.33 -0.14 -5.08
C TYR A 28 15.73 -0.78 -5.20
N ALA A 29 16.08 -1.71 -4.31
CA ALA A 29 17.40 -2.36 -4.29
C ALA A 29 17.66 -3.31 -5.47
N ILE A 30 16.62 -3.94 -6.03
CA ILE A 30 16.75 -4.93 -7.11
C ILE A 30 16.65 -4.25 -8.47
N ASN A 31 15.54 -3.53 -8.73
CA ASN A 31 15.29 -2.90 -10.01
C ASN A 31 14.19 -1.83 -9.87
N ILE A 32 14.60 -0.57 -9.96
CA ILE A 32 13.72 0.60 -9.84
C ILE A 32 12.59 0.63 -10.87
N ASN A 33 12.76 0.00 -12.04
CA ASN A 33 11.69 -0.11 -13.05
C ASN A 33 10.46 -0.89 -12.55
N LEU A 34 10.62 -1.75 -11.53
CA LEU A 34 9.50 -2.47 -10.94
C LEU A 34 8.56 -1.55 -10.14
N MET A 35 8.98 -0.34 -9.77
CA MET A 35 8.08 0.63 -9.11
C MET A 35 6.97 1.13 -10.03
N VAL A 36 7.26 1.29 -11.31
CA VAL A 36 6.29 1.77 -12.31
C VAL A 36 5.54 0.63 -13.00
N ASN A 37 5.85 -0.62 -12.63
CA ASN A 37 5.23 -1.79 -13.22
C ASN A 37 3.78 -1.96 -12.73
N MET A 38 2.83 -1.92 -13.67
CA MET A 38 1.41 -2.01 -13.37
C MET A 38 1.00 -3.32 -12.66
N TRP A 39 1.60 -4.45 -13.02
CA TRP A 39 1.30 -5.75 -12.40
C TRP A 39 1.72 -5.79 -10.94
N ILE A 40 2.88 -5.21 -10.62
CA ILE A 40 3.32 -5.05 -9.22
C ILE A 40 2.32 -4.17 -8.46
N GLY A 41 1.87 -3.06 -9.06
CA GLY A 41 0.82 -2.21 -8.48
C GLY A 41 -0.48 -2.98 -8.18
N ILE A 42 -0.93 -3.82 -9.11
CA ILE A 42 -2.14 -4.66 -8.93
C ILE A 42 -1.93 -5.67 -7.79
N VAL A 43 -0.78 -6.34 -7.73
CA VAL A 43 -0.46 -7.29 -6.64
C VAL A 43 -0.48 -6.57 -5.28
N LEU A 44 0.12 -5.38 -5.19
CA LEU A 44 0.12 -4.59 -3.97
C LEU A 44 -1.29 -4.17 -3.54
N LEU A 45 -2.16 -3.79 -4.50
CA LEU A 45 -3.57 -3.50 -4.21
C LEU A 45 -4.30 -4.71 -3.64
N ILE A 46 -4.10 -5.90 -4.21
CA ILE A 46 -4.68 -7.14 -3.71
C ILE A 46 -4.20 -7.42 -2.27
N VAL A 47 -2.91 -7.20 -1.98
CA VAL A 47 -2.35 -7.36 -0.63
C VAL A 47 -3.03 -6.39 0.36
N ILE A 48 -3.15 -5.11 0.00
CA ILE A 48 -3.80 -4.09 0.85
C ILE A 48 -5.25 -4.48 1.16
N VAL A 49 -6.02 -4.86 0.13
CA VAL A 49 -7.41 -5.30 0.29
C VAL A 49 -7.48 -6.57 1.15
N GLY A 50 -6.59 -7.54 0.91
CA GLY A 50 -6.50 -8.78 1.67
C GLY A 50 -6.26 -8.54 3.16
N PHE A 51 -5.33 -7.65 3.51
CA PHE A 51 -5.08 -7.28 4.91
C PHE A 51 -6.29 -6.60 5.56
N GLY A 52 -6.99 -5.72 4.83
CA GLY A 52 -8.22 -5.11 5.32
C GLY A 52 -9.33 -6.13 5.60
N ILE A 53 -9.49 -7.13 4.72
CA ILE A 53 -10.44 -8.24 4.90
C ILE A 53 -10.05 -9.09 6.11
N VAL A 54 -8.77 -9.50 6.22
CA VAL A 54 -8.27 -10.31 7.34
C VAL A 54 -8.46 -9.60 8.68
N SER A 55 -8.14 -8.30 8.74
CA SER A 55 -8.38 -7.48 9.94
C SER A 55 -9.86 -7.44 10.32
N THR A 56 -10.75 -7.25 9.34
CA THR A 56 -12.19 -7.22 9.57
C THR A 56 -12.73 -8.58 10.03
N ALA A 57 -12.27 -9.68 9.41
CA ALA A 57 -12.61 -11.05 9.79
C ALA A 57 -12.13 -11.36 11.22
N LYS A 58 -10.94 -10.89 11.60
CA LYS A 58 -10.44 -11.02 12.97
C LYS A 58 -11.31 -10.24 13.95
N SER A 59 -11.67 -9.01 13.61
CA SER A 59 -12.61 -8.22 14.42
C SER A 59 -13.95 -8.93 14.58
N LYS A 60 -14.45 -9.65 13.56
CA LYS A 60 -15.67 -10.47 13.66
C LYS A 60 -15.56 -11.58 14.70
N SER A 61 -14.40 -12.22 14.79
CA SER A 61 -14.15 -13.26 15.81
C SER A 61 -14.10 -12.71 17.24
N LEU A 62 -13.80 -11.42 17.43
CA LEU A 62 -13.76 -10.78 18.76
C LEU A 62 -15.14 -10.41 19.30
N PHE A 63 -16.18 -10.40 18.45
CA PHE A 63 -17.55 -10.02 18.78
C PHE A 63 -18.53 -11.17 18.52
N GLU A 64 -18.09 -12.40 18.82
CA GLU A 64 -18.92 -13.62 18.74
C GLU A 64 -19.59 -13.83 17.37
N GLY A 65 -18.97 -13.35 16.30
CA GLY A 65 -19.48 -13.50 14.94
C GLY A 65 -20.36 -12.35 14.44
N PHE A 66 -20.67 -11.35 15.26
CA PHE A 66 -21.47 -10.19 14.86
C PHE A 66 -20.64 -8.92 14.81
N LEU A 67 -20.83 -8.12 13.77
CA LEU A 67 -20.14 -6.85 13.65
C LEU A 67 -21.06 -5.81 13.03
N SER A 68 -21.17 -4.64 13.67
CA SER A 68 -21.85 -3.51 13.05
C SER A 68 -21.04 -2.96 11.87
N PHE A 69 -21.70 -2.32 10.91
CA PHE A 69 -21.03 -1.65 9.79
C PHE A 69 -19.93 -0.69 10.26
N LYS A 70 -20.21 0.12 11.29
CA LYS A 70 -19.25 1.06 11.87
C LYS A 70 -17.98 0.35 12.34
N GLN A 71 -18.13 -0.79 13.01
CA GLN A 71 -17.00 -1.57 13.51
C GLN A 71 -16.21 -2.20 12.35
N ALA A 72 -16.88 -2.66 11.30
CA ALA A 72 -16.26 -3.34 10.17
C ALA A 72 -15.45 -2.33 9.35
N PHE A 73 -16.10 -1.21 9.02
CA PHE A 73 -15.48 -0.08 8.38
C PHE A 73 -14.29 0.44 9.20
N SER A 74 -14.46 0.63 10.51
CA SER A 74 -13.36 1.10 11.37
C SER A 74 -12.18 0.14 11.37
N SER A 75 -12.43 -1.18 11.46
CA SER A 75 -11.37 -2.19 11.43
C SER A 75 -10.59 -2.14 10.11
N TYR A 76 -11.31 -2.16 8.99
CA TYR A 76 -10.72 -2.12 7.66
C TYR A 76 -9.94 -0.81 7.45
N PHE A 77 -10.61 0.32 7.67
CA PHE A 77 -10.07 1.64 7.40
C PHE A 77 -8.83 1.94 8.24
N ILE A 78 -8.86 1.66 9.55
CA ILE A 78 -7.70 1.90 10.42
C ILE A 78 -6.51 1.03 9.99
N THR A 79 -6.76 -0.23 9.63
CA THR A 79 -5.71 -1.14 9.15
C THR A 79 -5.02 -0.58 7.90
N VAL A 80 -5.82 -0.22 6.90
CA VAL A 80 -5.30 0.29 5.62
C VAL A 80 -4.64 1.66 5.81
N ALA A 81 -5.27 2.57 6.55
CA ALA A 81 -4.73 3.91 6.79
C ALA A 81 -3.37 3.86 7.51
N VAL A 82 -3.24 3.05 8.56
CA VAL A 82 -1.97 2.87 9.28
C VAL A 82 -0.92 2.23 8.37
N GLY A 83 -1.29 1.19 7.62
CA GLY A 83 -0.36 0.53 6.71
C GLY A 83 0.18 1.45 5.62
N ILE A 84 -0.71 2.20 4.96
CA ILE A 84 -0.33 3.19 3.95
C ILE A 84 0.50 4.31 4.58
N ALA A 85 0.11 4.85 5.73
CA ALA A 85 0.84 5.93 6.37
C ALA A 85 2.30 5.54 6.70
N ILE A 86 2.51 4.32 7.22
CA ILE A 86 3.85 3.79 7.51
C ILE A 86 4.64 3.61 6.21
N SER A 87 4.04 2.98 5.19
CA SER A 87 4.69 2.75 3.90
C SER A 87 5.11 4.06 3.23
N THR A 88 4.21 5.05 3.22
CA THR A 88 4.48 6.39 2.67
C THR A 88 5.57 7.10 3.46
N ALA A 89 5.59 7.01 4.80
CA ALA A 89 6.65 7.61 5.60
C ALA A 89 8.02 7.01 5.27
N VAL A 90 8.13 5.69 5.16
CA VAL A 90 9.38 5.02 4.78
C VAL A 90 9.79 5.41 3.35
N SER A 91 8.84 5.42 2.42
CA SER A 91 9.10 5.80 1.03
C SER A 91 9.55 7.27 0.92
N ALA A 92 8.92 8.17 1.67
CA ALA A 92 9.31 9.58 1.73
C ALA A 92 10.70 9.76 2.35
N ILE A 93 11.06 8.99 3.38
CA ILE A 93 12.41 9.01 3.94
C ILE A 93 13.42 8.55 2.87
N LEU A 94 13.14 7.42 2.22
CA LEU A 94 14.01 6.86 1.19
C LEU A 94 14.24 7.83 0.03
N PHE A 95 13.16 8.36 -0.56
CA PHE A 95 13.25 9.13 -1.81
C PHE A 95 13.42 10.63 -1.61
N ASN A 96 13.23 11.19 -0.41
CA ASN A 96 13.47 12.62 -0.20
C ASN A 96 14.76 12.91 0.58
N PHE A 97 15.26 11.94 1.37
CA PHE A 97 16.41 12.17 2.25
C PHE A 97 17.57 11.21 2.00
N ILE A 98 17.33 9.96 1.60
CA ILE A 98 18.41 8.97 1.39
C ILE A 98 18.89 8.99 -0.06
N ASP A 99 17.98 8.88 -1.03
CA ASP A 99 18.28 8.86 -2.46
C ASP A 99 17.25 9.69 -3.26
N PRO A 100 17.44 11.03 -3.31
CA PRO A 100 16.61 11.93 -4.09
C PRO A 100 16.72 11.73 -5.61
N GLU A 101 17.86 11.28 -6.10
CA GLU A 101 18.06 11.03 -7.54
C GLU A 101 17.18 9.88 -8.03
N ALA A 102 17.01 8.83 -7.22
CA ALA A 102 16.07 7.75 -7.51
C ALA A 102 14.61 8.25 -7.67
N ALA A 103 14.22 9.30 -6.93
CA ALA A 103 12.90 9.89 -7.06
C ALA A 103 12.68 10.52 -8.45
N GLU A 104 13.70 11.20 -8.99
CA GLU A 104 13.67 11.77 -10.34
C GLU A 104 13.57 10.66 -11.40
N VAL A 105 14.36 9.60 -11.25
CA VAL A 105 14.32 8.43 -12.17
C VAL A 105 12.94 7.76 -12.15
N ILE A 106 12.33 7.56 -10.98
CA ILE A 106 10.98 6.99 -10.87
C ILE A 106 9.97 7.89 -11.57
N LYS A 107 10.07 9.20 -11.40
CA LYS A 107 9.19 10.18 -12.04
C LYS A 107 9.30 10.13 -13.57
N GLU A 108 10.52 10.15 -14.11
CA GLU A 108 10.74 10.04 -15.56
C GLU A 108 10.15 8.75 -16.12
N LYS A 109 10.45 7.62 -15.48
CA LYS A 109 9.91 6.31 -15.87
C LYS A 109 8.40 6.22 -15.77
N THR A 110 7.80 6.91 -14.81
CA THR A 110 6.34 6.99 -14.68
C THR A 110 5.76 7.72 -15.88
N VAL A 111 6.35 8.86 -16.28
CA VAL A 111 5.92 9.60 -17.48
C VAL A 111 6.08 8.77 -18.74
N GLU A 112 7.23 8.14 -18.95
CA GLU A 112 7.48 7.25 -20.10
C GLU A 112 6.46 6.11 -20.18
N THR A 113 6.18 5.47 -19.05
CA THR A 113 5.20 4.37 -18.97
C THR A 113 3.79 4.87 -19.27
N MET A 114 3.43 6.07 -18.80
CA MET A 114 2.13 6.69 -19.09
C MET A 114 2.00 7.06 -20.58
N ILE A 115 3.04 7.62 -21.20
CA ILE A 115 3.06 7.92 -22.64
C ILE A 115 2.88 6.63 -23.45
N ALA A 116 3.67 5.59 -23.16
CA ALA A 116 3.58 4.30 -23.86
C ALA A 116 2.19 3.66 -23.72
N MET A 117 1.54 3.83 -22.56
CA MET A 117 0.16 3.42 -22.36
C MET A 117 -0.79 4.22 -23.27
N LEU A 118 -0.70 5.55 -23.30
CA LEU A 118 -1.55 6.42 -24.12
C LEU A 118 -1.38 6.17 -25.63
N GLU A 119 -0.15 5.95 -26.09
CA GLU A 119 0.14 5.54 -27.46
C GLU A 119 -0.48 4.18 -27.79
N GLY A 120 -0.42 3.23 -26.85
CA GLY A 120 -1.12 1.93 -26.96
C GLY A 120 -2.64 2.05 -27.02
N PHE A 121 -3.21 3.14 -26.48
CA PHE A 121 -4.63 3.49 -26.62
C PHE A 121 -4.94 4.30 -27.89
N ASN A 122 -3.96 4.48 -28.78
CA ASN A 122 -4.11 5.23 -30.03
C ASN A 122 -4.54 6.69 -29.82
N THR A 123 -4.19 7.25 -28.66
CA THR A 123 -4.48 8.64 -28.29
C THR A 123 -3.65 9.55 -29.21
N PRO A 124 -4.24 10.57 -29.88
CA PRO A 124 -3.47 11.50 -30.68
C PRO A 124 -2.50 12.27 -29.77
N ALA A 125 -1.22 12.33 -30.15
CA ALA A 125 -0.30 13.28 -29.57
C ALA A 125 -0.67 14.68 -30.11
N GLU A 126 -0.96 15.62 -29.20
CA GLU A 126 -0.95 17.05 -29.56
C GLU A 126 0.49 17.53 -29.75
#